data_AF-A0A0R2RP38-F1
#
_entry.id   AF-A0A0R2RP38-F1
#
_cell.length_a   1.000
_cell.length_b   1.000
_cell.length_c   1.000
_cell.angle_alpha   90.00
_cell.angle_beta   90.00
_cell.angle_gamma   90.00
#
_symmetry.space_group_name_H-M   'P 1'
#
loop_
_entity.id
_entity.type
_entity.pdbx_description
1 polymer ?
#
loop_
_entity_poly.entity_id
_entity_poly.type
_entity_poly.pdbx_seq_one_letter_code
_entity_poly.pdbx_strand_id
1 'polypeptide(L)'
;MVPADSDDITKEYEILLGELKKYNPELLDKNRILAISKSDMLDEELKKEISKQLPKDIASLFISSVAQQGLTELKDLIWEKLNQ
;
A
#
# COMPACT_ATOMS: atom_id res chain seq x y z
N MET A 1 4.87 2.44 1.46
CA MET A 1 3.75 3.28 1.00
C MET A 1 4.14 3.79 -0.37
N VAL A 2 3.22 3.72 -1.33
CA VAL A 2 3.47 4.14 -2.72
C VAL A 2 2.39 5.16 -3.07
N PRO A 3 2.70 6.26 -3.77
CA PRO A 3 1.68 7.22 -4.13
C PRO A 3 0.94 6.79 -5.41
N ALA A 4 -0.33 7.17 -5.52
CA ALA A 4 -1.21 6.85 -6.64
C ALA A 4 -0.78 7.49 -7.96
N ASP A 5 0.01 8.58 -7.91
CA ASP A 5 0.57 9.28 -9.06
C ASP A 5 1.91 8.69 -9.54
N SER A 6 2.32 7.55 -9.00
CA SER A 6 3.48 6.81 -9.48
C SER A 6 3.22 6.20 -10.86
N ASP A 7 4.23 6.25 -11.73
CA ASP A 7 4.18 5.67 -13.07
C ASP A 7 3.97 4.14 -13.04
N ASP A 8 4.53 3.46 -12.02
CA ASP A 8 4.42 2.01 -11.85
C ASP A 8 4.45 1.63 -10.36
N ILE A 9 3.25 1.49 -9.78
CA ILE A 9 3.05 1.19 -8.37
C ILE A 9 3.68 -0.15 -7.98
N THR A 10 3.64 -1.14 -8.87
CA THR A 10 4.18 -2.48 -8.61
C THR A 10 5.70 -2.44 -8.57
N LYS A 11 6.32 -1.79 -9.55
CA LYS A 11 7.78 -1.62 -9.58
C LYS A 11 8.28 -0.82 -8.38
N GLU A 12 7.59 0.24 -7.99
CA GLU A 12 8.00 1.04 -6.83
C GLU A 12 7.87 0.23 -5.53
N TYR A 13 6.82 -0.59 -5.39
CA TYR A 13 6.70 -1.54 -4.30
C TYR A 13 7.85 -2.56 -4.28
N GLU A 14 8.24 -3.13 -5.43
CA GLU A 14 9.38 -4.05 -5.53
C GLU A 14 10.71 -3.38 -5.17
N ILE A 15 10.93 -2.13 -5.56
CA ILE A 15 12.11 -1.35 -5.16
C ILE A 15 12.14 -1.20 -3.64
N LEU A 16 11.03 -0.79 -3.03
CA LEU A 16 10.92 -0.67 -1.58
C LEU A 16 11.15 -2.01 -0.87
N LEU A 17 10.67 -3.13 -1.41
CA LEU A 17 10.96 -4.46 -0.89
C LEU A 17 12.46 -4.79 -0.97
N GLY A 18 13.11 -4.44 -2.09
CA GLY A 18 14.55 -4.59 -2.27
C GLY A 18 15.36 -3.78 -1.26
N GLU A 19 14.93 -2.54 -0.97
CA GLU A 19 15.54 -1.68 0.04
C GLU A 19 15.34 -2.23 1.45
N LEU A 20 14.12 -2.66 1.79
CA LEU A 20 13.81 -3.34 3.04
C LEU A 20 14.69 -4.57 3.25
N LYS A 21 14.84 -5.40 2.22
CA LYS A 21 15.71 -6.58 2.25
C LYS A 21 17.17 -6.24 2.52
N LYS A 22 17.67 -5.16 1.90
CA LYS A 22 19.05 -4.68 2.10
C LYS A 22 19.26 -4.12 3.50
N TYR A 23 18.24 -3.48 4.07
CA TYR A 23 18.31 -2.89 5.41
C TYR A 23 18.26 -3.95 6.50
N ASN A 24 17.22 -4.80 6.49
CA ASN A 24 17.12 -5.96 7.35
C ASN A 24 16.16 -7.00 6.72
N PRO A 25 16.66 -8.17 6.28
CA PRO A 25 15.82 -9.19 5.64
C PRO A 25 14.71 -9.73 6.55
N GLU A 26 14.85 -9.70 7.88
CA GLU A 26 13.80 -10.13 8.82
C GLU A 26 12.53 -9.26 8.74
N LEU A 27 12.64 -8.04 8.20
CA LEU A 27 11.48 -7.19 7.93
C LEU A 27 10.59 -7.74 6.82
N LEU A 28 11.11 -8.66 5.99
CA LEU A 28 10.33 -9.36 4.97
C LEU A 28 9.44 -10.46 5.56
N ASP A 29 9.65 -10.88 6.80
CA ASP A 29 8.81 -11.89 7.45
C ASP A 29 7.70 -11.26 8.30
N LYS A 30 7.73 -9.94 8.50
CA LYS A 30 6.69 -9.23 9.25
C LYS A 30 5.44 -9.00 8.41
N ASN A 31 4.29 -8.91 9.08
CA ASN A 31 3.04 -8.47 8.49
C ASN A 31 3.22 -7.09 7.84
N ARG A 32 2.91 -6.99 6.54
CA ARG A 32 2.98 -5.76 5.75
C ARG A 32 1.60 -5.35 5.25
N ILE A 33 1.44 -4.04 5.11
CA ILE A 33 0.28 -3.41 4.48
C ILE A 33 0.81 -2.43 3.43
N LEU A 34 0.27 -2.51 2.21
CA LEU A 34 0.57 -1.54 1.15
C LEU A 34 -0.50 -0.46 1.12
N ALA A 35 -0.14 0.72 1.62
CA ALA A 35 -0.96 1.91 1.47
C ALA A 35 -0.61 2.63 0.15
N ILE A 36 -1.62 2.88 -0.67
CA ILE A 36 -1.57 3.70 -1.87
C ILE A 36 -2.06 5.09 -1.52
N SER A 37 -1.17 6.07 -1.45
CA SER A 37 -1.49 7.43 -1.01
C SER A 37 -1.94 8.32 -2.17
N LYS A 38 -2.49 9.52 -1.89
CA LYS A 38 -3.04 10.47 -2.88
C LYS A 38 -4.14 9.87 -3.78
N SER A 39 -4.92 8.94 -3.25
CA SER A 39 -5.98 8.26 -4.03
C SER A 39 -7.14 9.19 -4.44
N ASP A 40 -7.15 10.43 -3.95
CA ASP A 40 -8.05 11.50 -4.39
C ASP A 40 -7.84 11.90 -5.85
N MET A 41 -6.66 11.60 -6.42
CA MET A 41 -6.35 11.86 -7.83
C MET A 41 -6.86 10.75 -8.77
N LEU A 42 -7.36 9.64 -8.22
CA LEU A 42 -7.82 8.49 -8.99
C LEU A 42 -9.34 8.42 -9.06
N ASP A 43 -9.87 8.17 -10.24
CA ASP A 43 -11.26 7.77 -10.42
C ASP A 43 -11.46 6.26 -10.14
N GLU A 44 -12.71 5.81 -10.17
CA GLU A 44 -13.07 4.43 -9.85
C GLU A 44 -12.59 3.42 -10.91
N GLU A 45 -12.35 3.86 -12.14
CA GLU A 45 -11.84 3.00 -13.21
C GLU A 45 -10.34 2.75 -13.00
N LEU A 46 -9.56 3.81 -12.78
CA LEU A 46 -8.14 3.74 -12.47
C LEU A 46 -7.88 2.96 -11.18
N LYS A 47 -8.68 3.16 -10.12
CA LYS A 47 -8.57 2.36 -8.88
C LYS A 47 -8.74 0.87 -9.15
N LYS A 48 -9.69 0.49 -10.01
CA LYS A 48 -9.91 -0.92 -10.38
C LYS A 48 -8.76 -1.49 -11.18
N GLU A 49 -8.19 -0.71 -12.10
CA GLU A 49 -7.02 -1.14 -12.87
C GLU A 49 -5.79 -1.33 -11.98
N ILE A 50 -5.50 -0.35 -11.13
CA ILE A 50 -4.40 -0.45 -10.15
C ILE A 50 -4.61 -1.66 -9.25
N SER A 51 -5.82 -1.84 -8.71
CA SER A 51 -6.16 -2.98 -7.84
C SER A 51 -5.85 -4.34 -8.48
N LYS A 52 -5.91 -4.48 -9.81
CA LYS A 52 -5.56 -5.72 -10.51
C LYS A 52 -4.05 -5.96 -10.58
N GLN A 53 -3.25 -4.89 -10.55
CA GLN A 53 -1.80 -4.93 -10.58
C GLN A 53 -1.19 -5.12 -9.19
N LEU A 54 -1.96 -4.85 -8.13
CA LEU A 54 -1.46 -4.94 -6.77
C LEU A 54 -1.09 -6.38 -6.37
N PRO A 55 -0.04 -6.52 -5.55
CA PRO A 55 0.35 -7.80 -4.98
C PRO A 55 -0.80 -8.43 -4.20
N LYS A 56 -1.13 -9.69 -4.50
CA LYS A 56 -2.23 -10.43 -3.87
C LYS A 56 -1.86 -11.06 -2.53
N ASP A 57 -0.57 -11.10 -2.22
CA ASP A 57 0.02 -11.70 -1.02
C ASP A 57 -0.02 -10.77 0.20
N ILE A 58 -0.32 -9.48 -0.01
CA ILE A 58 -0.39 -8.49 1.07
C ILE A 58 -1.69 -7.69 1.03
N ALA A 59 -2.12 -7.20 2.19
CA ALA A 59 -3.27 -6.32 2.26
C ALA A 59 -2.90 -4.95 1.66
N SER A 60 -3.65 -4.51 0.67
CA SER A 60 -3.48 -3.21 0.04
C SER A 60 -4.70 -2.32 0.26
N LEU A 61 -4.51 -1.04 0.57
CA LEU A 61 -5.60 -0.07 0.59
C LEU A 61 -5.24 1.26 -0.04
N PHE A 62 -6.27 1.91 -0.57
CA PHE A 62 -6.22 3.27 -1.10
C PHE A 62 -6.52 4.27 0.02
N ILE A 63 -5.63 5.25 0.21
CA ILE A 63 -5.81 6.34 1.17
C ILE A 63 -5.62 7.69 0.50
N SER A 64 -6.25 8.71 1.07
CA SER A 64 -5.91 10.10 0.83
C SER A 64 -5.84 10.84 2.16
N SER A 65 -4.64 11.31 2.52
CA SER A 65 -4.45 12.13 3.72
C SER A 65 -5.13 13.49 3.59
N VAL A 66 -5.23 14.03 2.38
CA VAL A 66 -5.84 15.34 2.10
C VAL A 66 -7.36 15.23 2.16
N ALA A 67 -7.95 14.23 1.50
CA ALA A 67 -9.40 14.00 1.53
C ALA A 67 -9.88 13.24 2.78
N GLN A 68 -8.96 12.87 3.68
CA GLN A 68 -9.20 12.02 4.85
C GLN A 68 -9.88 10.67 4.53
N GLN A 69 -9.65 10.15 3.33
CA GLN A 69 -10.23 8.89 2.85
C GLN A 69 -9.33 7.70 3.19
N GLY A 70 -9.92 6.56 3.57
CA GLY A 70 -9.19 5.33 3.86
C GLY A 70 -8.37 5.35 5.16
N LEU A 71 -8.37 6.46 5.91
CA LEU A 71 -7.54 6.58 7.11
C LEU A 71 -8.07 5.77 8.29
N THR A 72 -9.39 5.62 8.40
CA THR A 72 -10.01 4.79 9.45
C THR A 72 -9.73 3.33 9.17
N GLU A 73 -9.98 2.90 7.94
CA GLU A 73 -9.74 1.54 7.45
C GLU A 73 -8.26 1.15 7.59
N LEU A 74 -7.34 2.08 7.30
CA LEU A 74 -5.91 1.86 7.51
C LEU A 74 -5.59 1.63 9.00
N LYS A 75 -6.16 2.45 9.90
CA LYS A 75 -5.94 2.29 11.35
C LYS A 75 -6.46 0.95 11.85
N ASP A 76 -7.67 0.59 11.43
CA ASP A 76 -8.32 -0.67 11.81
C ASP A 76 -7.50 -1.86 11.31
N LEU A 77 -7.03 -1.81 10.05
CA LEU A 77 -6.20 -2.85 9.46
C LEU A 77 -4.83 -2.98 10.17
N ILE A 78 -4.20 -1.87 10.54
CA ILE A 78 -2.96 -1.89 11.33
C ILE A 78 -3.23 -2.51 12.70
N TRP A 79 -4.31 -2.12 13.36
CA TRP A 79 -4.69 -2.64 14.67
C TRP A 79 -4.95 -4.15 14.63
N GLU A 80 -5.64 -4.63 13.60
CA GLU A 80 -5.87 -6.06 13.37
C GLU A 80 -4.55 -6.82 13.20
N LYS A 81 -3.62 -6.29 12.40
CA LYS A 81 -2.32 -6.93 12.13
C LYS A 81 -1.33 -6.90 13.30
N LEU A 82 -1.50 -5.97 14.24
CA LEU A 82 -0.66 -5.86 15.44
C LEU A 82 -1.15 -6.73 16.61
N ASN A 83 -2.46 -6.98 16.69
CA ASN A 83 -3.07 -7.79 17.75
C ASN A 83 -3.37 -9.24 17.32
N GLN A 84 -2.87 -9.65 16.14
CA GLN A 84 -2.78 -11.03 15.68
C GLN A 84 -1.47 -11.65 16.16
#